data_AF-A0A4S0J6U4-F1
#
_entry.id   AF-A0A4S0J6U4-F1
#
_cell.length_a   1.000
_cell.length_b   1.000
_cell.length_c   1.000
_cell.angle_alpha   90.00
_cell.angle_beta   90.00
_cell.angle_gamma   90.00
#
_symmetry.space_group_name_H-M   'P 1'
#
loop_
_entity.id
_entity.type
_entity.pdbx_description
1 polymer ?
#
loop_
_entity_poly.entity_id
_entity_poly.type
_entity_poly.pdbx_seq_one_letter_code
_entity_poly.pdbx_strand_id
1 'polypeptide(L)'
;SFYRAYVGKDGKPAAFAADNVPYQPKHFLKFADQPLGADDFVMVAGYPGRTNRYALAGEFNETASFTYPTIAKHYNAVLKMIADAGKADADVKVKYAATAASMNNVAKNYLGQLEGFKRIDAACQKQAEEAA
;
A
#
# COMPACT_ATOMS: atom_id res chain seq x y z
N SER A 1 -11.22 1.32 -9.87
CA SER A 1 -12.16 0.36 -10.49
C SER A 1 -13.46 0.35 -9.70
N PHE A 2 -14.55 -0.16 -10.27
CA PHE A 2 -15.81 -0.39 -9.56
C PHE A 2 -16.10 -1.89 -9.56
N TYR A 3 -16.50 -2.42 -8.41
CA TYR A 3 -16.94 -3.81 -8.26
C TYR A 3 -18.43 -3.85 -7.88
N ARG A 4 -19.04 -5.03 -8.04
CA ARG A 4 -20.42 -5.29 -7.61
C ARG A 4 -20.43 -6.56 -6.76
N ALA A 5 -21.00 -6.46 -5.56
CA ALA A 5 -21.22 -7.61 -4.69
C ALA A 5 -22.49 -8.37 -5.08
N TYR A 6 -22.44 -9.69 -4.97
CA TYR A 6 -23.53 -10.61 -5.30
C TYR A 6 -23.78 -11.59 -4.14
N VAL A 7 -25.02 -12.03 -4.01
CA VAL A 7 -25.49 -13.00 -3.00
C VAL A 7 -26.40 -14.04 -3.66
N GLY A 8 -26.62 -15.16 -2.96
CA GLY A 8 -27.64 -16.13 -3.36
C GLY A 8 -29.05 -15.50 -3.37
N LYS A 9 -30.01 -16.14 -4.02
CA LYS A 9 -31.41 -15.68 -4.07
C LYS A 9 -32.08 -15.61 -2.69
N ASP A 10 -31.54 -16.33 -1.71
CA ASP A 10 -31.94 -16.28 -0.30
C ASP A 10 -31.31 -15.10 0.47
N GLY A 11 -30.50 -14.27 -0.20
CA GLY A 11 -29.80 -13.12 0.37
C GLY A 11 -28.51 -13.47 1.12
N LYS A 12 -28.08 -14.74 1.14
CA LYS A 12 -26.88 -15.16 1.88
C LYS A 12 -25.60 -15.09 1.03
N PRO A 13 -24.42 -14.95 1.67
CA PRO A 13 -23.15 -15.07 0.97
C PRO A 13 -23.05 -16.39 0.20
N ALA A 14 -22.64 -16.32 -1.05
CA ALA A 14 -22.50 -17.47 -1.92
C ALA A 14 -21.22 -17.36 -2.74
N ALA A 15 -20.66 -18.50 -3.15
CA ALA A 15 -19.66 -18.55 -4.21
C ALA A 15 -20.27 -18.04 -5.53
N PHE A 16 -19.43 -17.85 -6.55
CA PHE A 16 -19.91 -17.44 -7.86
C PHE A 16 -20.93 -18.45 -8.42
N ALA A 17 -22.09 -17.94 -8.79
CA ALA A 17 -23.09 -18.65 -9.60
C ALA A 17 -23.75 -17.63 -10.54
N ALA A 18 -24.10 -18.06 -11.75
CA ALA A 18 -24.69 -17.18 -12.76
C ALA A 18 -26.08 -16.64 -12.37
N ASP A 19 -26.76 -17.31 -11.44
CA ASP A 19 -28.09 -16.95 -10.95
C ASP A 19 -28.07 -16.17 -9.63
N ASN A 20 -26.89 -15.82 -9.10
CA ASN A 20 -26.76 -14.90 -7.99
C ASN A 20 -27.34 -13.53 -8.34
N VAL A 21 -27.85 -12.84 -7.33
CA VAL A 21 -28.47 -11.52 -7.47
C VAL A 21 -27.59 -10.45 -6.82
N PRO A 22 -27.67 -9.17 -7.26
CA PRO A 22 -26.93 -8.09 -6.64
C PRO A 22 -27.27 -7.95 -5.15
N TYR A 23 -26.24 -7.84 -4.32
CA TYR A 23 -26.41 -7.56 -2.89
C TYR A 23 -27.09 -6.20 -2.70
N GLN A 24 -28.08 -6.14 -1.80
CA GLN A 24 -28.80 -4.92 -1.43
C GLN A 24 -28.26 -4.41 -0.09
N PRO A 25 -27.28 -3.49 -0.09
CA PRO A 25 -26.69 -3.00 1.16
C PRO A 25 -27.68 -2.10 1.91
N LYS A 26 -27.69 -2.20 3.24
CA LYS A 26 -28.51 -1.32 4.08
C LYS A 26 -28.08 0.15 3.97
N HIS A 27 -26.80 0.40 3.72
CA HIS A 27 -26.21 1.73 3.60
C HIS A 27 -25.19 1.76 2.45
N PHE A 28 -25.12 2.88 1.76
CA PHE A 28 -24.13 3.16 0.72
C PHE A 28 -23.76 4.65 0.72
N LEU A 29 -22.58 4.96 0.21
CA LEU A 29 -22.09 6.33 0.15
C LEU A 29 -22.80 7.11 -0.97
N LYS A 30 -23.06 8.39 -0.72
CA LYS A 30 -23.53 9.35 -1.71
C LYS A 30 -22.39 10.27 -2.09
N PHE A 31 -22.42 10.79 -3.31
CA PHE A 31 -21.55 11.91 -3.67
C PHE A 31 -21.97 13.16 -2.91
N ALA A 32 -21.00 14.00 -2.61
CA ALA A 32 -21.26 15.33 -2.05
C ALA A 32 -22.02 16.19 -3.09
N ASP A 33 -22.91 17.03 -2.59
CA ASP A 33 -23.65 18.03 -3.35
C ASP A 33 -23.01 19.43 -3.30
N GLN A 34 -22.04 19.61 -2.39
CA GLN A 34 -21.21 20.81 -2.29
C GLN A 34 -19.81 20.58 -2.88
N PRO A 35 -19.20 21.60 -3.53
CA PRO A 35 -17.80 21.52 -3.93
C PRO A 35 -16.89 21.49 -2.69
N LEU A 36 -15.83 20.67 -2.75
CA LEU A 36 -14.81 20.61 -1.69
C LEU A 36 -13.83 21.78 -1.84
N GLY A 37 -13.68 22.60 -0.80
CA GLY A 37 -12.75 23.72 -0.70
C GLY A 37 -11.46 23.38 0.05
N ALA A 38 -10.54 24.35 0.08
CA ALA A 38 -9.38 24.28 0.96
C ALA A 38 -9.83 24.36 2.43
N ASP A 39 -9.17 23.60 3.31
CA ASP A 39 -9.43 23.55 4.77
C ASP A 39 -10.80 23.00 5.20
N ASP A 40 -11.63 22.52 4.26
CA ASP A 40 -12.88 21.82 4.57
C ASP A 40 -12.63 20.50 5.32
N PHE A 41 -13.54 20.17 6.23
CA PHE A 41 -13.46 18.93 7.00
C PHE A 41 -13.58 17.70 6.09
N VAL A 42 -12.65 16.77 6.27
CA VAL A 42 -12.68 15.44 5.66
C VAL A 42 -12.41 14.36 6.71
N MET A 43 -13.05 13.21 6.54
CA MET A 43 -12.79 12.02 7.34
C MET A 43 -12.67 10.79 6.44
N VAL A 44 -11.86 9.82 6.87
CA VAL A 44 -11.64 8.57 6.16
C VAL A 44 -11.97 7.40 7.09
N ALA A 45 -12.83 6.50 6.62
CA ALA A 45 -13.12 5.24 7.27
C ALA A 45 -12.52 4.09 6.44
N GLY A 46 -11.80 3.17 7.10
CA GLY A 46 -11.15 2.05 6.43
C GLY A 46 -10.54 1.07 7.42
N TYR A 47 -9.77 0.11 6.90
CA TYR A 47 -9.15 -0.96 7.67
C TYR A 47 -7.62 -0.84 7.61
N PRO A 48 -6.98 0.01 8.45
CA PRO A 48 -5.53 0.14 8.46
C PRO A 48 -4.90 -1.19 8.92
N GLY A 49 -4.06 -1.77 8.06
CA GLY A 49 -3.52 -3.12 8.31
C GLY A 49 -2.51 -3.20 9.45
N ARG A 50 -1.44 -2.41 9.38
CA ARG A 50 -0.39 -2.40 10.41
C ARG A 50 0.31 -1.05 10.48
N THR A 51 0.66 -0.64 11.69
CA THR A 51 1.59 0.46 11.95
C THR A 51 2.59 0.05 13.02
N ASN A 52 3.77 0.68 13.04
CA ASN A 52 4.72 0.53 14.14
C ASN A 52 5.09 1.90 14.72
N ARG A 53 4.10 2.63 15.24
CA ARG A 53 4.27 4.00 15.74
C ARG A 53 5.11 4.08 17.02
N TYR A 54 5.07 3.02 17.82
CA TYR A 54 5.76 2.91 19.10
C TYR A 54 6.99 1.99 19.02
N ALA A 55 7.56 1.80 17.83
CA ALA A 55 8.85 1.13 17.68
C ALA A 55 9.90 1.80 18.56
N LEU A 56 10.79 1.04 19.18
CA LEU A 56 11.90 1.62 19.93
C LEU A 56 12.83 2.40 18.99
N ALA A 57 13.56 3.39 19.50
CA ALA A 57 14.52 4.16 18.73
C ALA A 57 15.58 3.25 18.07
N GLY A 58 16.01 2.19 18.75
CA GLY A 58 16.90 1.16 18.19
C GLY A 58 16.28 0.40 17.02
N GLU A 59 15.01 0.01 17.11
CA GLU A 59 14.28 -0.69 16.04
C GLU A 59 14.05 0.23 14.83
N PHE A 60 13.73 1.50 15.08
CA PHE A 60 13.60 2.51 14.03
C PHE A 60 14.93 2.72 13.29
N ASN A 61 16.03 2.84 14.03
CA ASN A 61 17.36 3.05 13.46
C ASN A 61 17.82 1.85 12.63
N GLU A 62 17.60 0.63 13.09
CA GLU A 62 17.88 -0.58 12.31
C GLU A 62 17.03 -0.65 11.03
N THR A 63 15.75 -0.27 11.14
CA THR A 63 14.86 -0.22 9.99
C THR A 63 15.35 0.77 8.93
N ALA A 64 15.73 1.98 9.35
CA ALA A 64 16.15 3.05 8.47
C ALA A 64 17.56 2.87 7.90
N SER A 65 18.50 2.39 8.71
CA SER A 65 19.91 2.29 8.30
C SER A 65 20.24 1.01 7.55
N PHE A 66 19.53 -0.09 7.83
CA PHE A 66 19.85 -1.39 7.27
C PHE A 66 18.70 -2.01 6.49
N THR A 67 17.54 -2.20 7.12
CA THR A 67 16.44 -2.99 6.54
C THR A 67 15.91 -2.39 5.24
N TYR A 68 15.49 -1.12 5.26
CA TYR A 68 14.89 -0.46 4.09
C TYR A 68 15.88 -0.31 2.93
N PRO A 69 17.12 0.20 3.15
CA PRO A 69 18.12 0.28 2.09
C PRO A 69 18.45 -1.08 1.46
N THR A 70 18.58 -2.12 2.29
CA THR A 70 18.93 -3.48 1.82
C THR A 70 17.84 -4.07 0.95
N ILE A 71 16.58 -4.01 1.39
CA ILE A 71 15.45 -4.51 0.60
C ILE A 71 15.32 -3.73 -0.71
N ALA A 72 15.38 -2.39 -0.66
CA ALA A 72 15.28 -1.56 -1.87
C ALA A 72 16.40 -1.88 -2.87
N LYS A 73 17.63 -2.08 -2.40
CA LYS A 73 18.78 -2.49 -3.24
C LYS A 73 18.50 -3.81 -3.96
N HIS A 74 18.05 -4.84 -3.23
CA HIS A 74 17.75 -6.14 -3.83
C HIS A 74 16.59 -6.06 -4.82
N TYR A 75 15.51 -5.36 -4.47
CA TYR A 75 14.36 -5.23 -5.36
C TYR A 75 14.72 -4.49 -6.64
N ASN A 76 15.50 -3.41 -6.56
CA ASN A 76 15.97 -2.70 -7.75
C ASN A 76 16.88 -3.56 -8.65
N ALA A 77 17.72 -4.43 -8.06
CA ALA A 77 18.52 -5.37 -8.83
C ALA A 77 17.65 -6.39 -9.58
N VAL A 78 16.64 -6.97 -8.90
CA VAL A 78 15.70 -7.92 -9.53
C VAL A 78 14.86 -7.24 -10.60
N LEU A 79 14.38 -6.01 -10.36
CA LEU A 79 13.64 -5.23 -11.35
C LEU A 79 14.47 -4.98 -12.61
N LYS A 80 15.75 -4.67 -12.46
CA LYS A 80 16.68 -4.53 -13.58
C LYS A 80 16.80 -5.84 -14.37
N MET A 81 16.94 -6.98 -13.69
CA MET A 81 17.02 -8.29 -14.34
C MET A 81 15.73 -8.61 -15.11
N ILE A 82 14.55 -8.37 -14.52
CA ILE A 82 13.26 -8.58 -15.19
C ILE A 82 13.14 -7.67 -16.41
N ALA A 83 13.53 -6.40 -16.29
CA ALA A 83 13.47 -5.44 -17.38
C ALA A 83 14.40 -5.82 -18.54
N ASP A 84 15.62 -6.27 -18.23
CA ASP A 84 16.60 -6.67 -19.24
C ASP A 84 16.18 -7.98 -19.93
N ALA A 85 15.69 -8.97 -19.18
CA ALA A 85 15.12 -10.20 -19.76
C ALA A 85 13.87 -9.92 -20.60
N GLY A 86 12.99 -9.02 -20.15
CA GLY A 86 11.78 -8.62 -20.84
C GLY A 86 12.00 -7.85 -22.15
N LYS A 87 13.21 -7.34 -22.41
CA LYS A 87 13.59 -6.79 -23.72
C LYS A 87 13.81 -7.90 -24.76
N ALA A 88 14.31 -9.05 -24.33
CA ALA A 88 14.57 -10.20 -25.19
C ALA A 88 13.33 -11.10 -25.35
N ASP A 89 12.45 -11.15 -24.35
CA ASP A 89 11.25 -11.99 -24.36
C ASP A 89 10.01 -11.25 -23.82
N ALA A 90 8.99 -11.08 -24.67
CA ALA A 90 7.74 -10.43 -24.30
C ALA A 90 6.91 -11.24 -23.30
N ASP A 91 7.05 -12.57 -23.27
CA ASP A 91 6.32 -13.44 -22.33
C ASP A 91 6.81 -13.22 -20.89
N VAL A 92 8.11 -12.97 -20.70
CA VAL A 92 8.68 -12.56 -19.41
C VAL A 92 8.02 -11.28 -18.91
N LYS A 93 7.83 -10.29 -19.79
CA LYS A 93 7.19 -9.01 -19.41
C LYS A 93 5.77 -9.23 -18.89
N VAL A 94 4.98 -10.09 -19.53
CA VAL A 94 3.59 -10.39 -19.13
C VAL A 94 3.57 -11.17 -17.82
N LYS A 95 4.34 -12.25 -17.73
CA LYS A 95 4.37 -13.14 -16.55
C LYS A 95 4.89 -12.46 -15.29
N TYR A 96 5.85 -11.55 -15.44
CA TYR A 96 6.47 -10.85 -14.31
C TYR A 96 5.90 -9.45 -14.04
N ALA A 97 4.90 -8.98 -14.81
CA ALA A 97 4.35 -7.64 -14.66
C ALA A 97 3.89 -7.33 -13.23
N ALA A 98 3.11 -8.24 -12.63
CA ALA A 98 2.59 -8.07 -11.27
C ALA A 98 3.71 -8.08 -10.21
N THR A 99 4.66 -9.00 -10.32
CA THR A 99 5.82 -9.11 -9.41
C THR A 99 6.68 -7.85 -9.48
N ALA A 100 7.00 -7.38 -10.70
CA ALA A 100 7.77 -6.17 -10.89
C ALA A 100 7.03 -4.94 -10.35
N ALA A 101 5.72 -4.81 -10.58
CA ALA A 101 4.93 -3.71 -10.03
C ALA A 101 4.96 -3.69 -8.49
N SER A 102 4.80 -4.86 -7.85
CA SER A 102 4.84 -5.00 -6.39
C SER A 102 6.21 -4.62 -5.81
N MET A 103 7.31 -5.18 -6.36
CA MET A 103 8.67 -4.87 -5.92
C MET A 103 9.01 -3.39 -6.11
N ASN A 104 8.62 -2.81 -7.26
CA ASN A 104 8.85 -1.40 -7.55
C ASN A 104 8.09 -0.48 -6.58
N ASN A 105 6.85 -0.84 -6.23
CA ASN A 105 6.07 -0.11 -5.25
C ASN A 105 6.77 -0.11 -3.87
N VAL A 106 7.24 -1.27 -3.41
CA VAL A 106 7.94 -1.38 -2.12
C VAL A 106 9.27 -0.62 -2.14
N ALA A 107 10.09 -0.78 -3.17
CA ALA A 107 11.38 -0.10 -3.28
C ALA A 107 11.22 1.43 -3.28
N LYS A 108 10.28 1.96 -4.06
CA LYS A 108 9.98 3.40 -4.08
C LYS A 108 9.42 3.89 -2.75
N ASN A 109 8.52 3.14 -2.13
CA ASN A 109 7.96 3.49 -0.83
C ASN A 109 9.07 3.58 0.25
N TYR A 110 9.94 2.57 0.34
CA TYR A 110 11.03 2.58 1.32
C TYR A 110 12.01 3.73 1.10
N LEU A 111 12.42 3.98 -0.15
CA LEU A 111 13.27 5.13 -0.46
C LEU A 111 12.59 6.46 -0.12
N GLY A 112 11.29 6.60 -0.44
CA GLY A 112 10.50 7.78 -0.09
C GLY A 112 10.37 7.98 1.42
N GLN A 113 10.19 6.89 2.19
CA GLN A 113 10.15 6.93 3.65
C GLN A 113 11.49 7.37 4.24
N LEU A 114 12.62 6.87 3.75
CA LEU A 114 13.94 7.30 4.19
C LEU A 114 14.17 8.80 3.97
N GLU A 115 13.79 9.33 2.81
CA GLU A 115 13.87 10.77 2.53
C GLU A 115 12.92 11.57 3.44
N GLY A 116 11.72 11.05 3.69
CA GLY A 116 10.78 11.63 4.65
C GLY A 116 11.33 11.67 6.08
N PHE A 117 11.96 10.58 6.55
CA PHE A 117 12.57 10.49 7.87
C PHE A 117 13.68 11.51 8.05
N LYS A 118 14.56 11.67 7.06
CA LYS A 118 15.60 12.70 7.07
C LYS A 118 15.02 14.10 7.13
N ARG A 119 13.97 14.37 6.33
CA ARG A 119 13.38 15.71 6.23
C ARG A 119 12.77 16.22 7.54
N ILE A 120 12.24 15.33 8.37
CA ILE A 120 11.64 15.69 9.66
C ILE A 120 12.52 15.35 10.85
N ASP A 121 13.72 14.83 10.63
CA ASP A 121 14.58 14.30 11.70
C ASP A 121 13.87 13.28 12.61
N ALA A 122 13.22 12.29 11.99
CA ALA A 122 12.39 11.31 12.69
C ALA A 122 13.15 10.49 13.73
N ALA A 123 14.44 10.22 13.50
CA ALA A 123 15.30 9.48 14.43
C ALA A 123 15.50 10.25 15.74
N CYS A 124 15.85 11.55 15.65
CA CYS A 124 16.06 12.38 16.82
C CYS A 124 14.77 12.57 17.61
N GLN A 125 13.65 12.84 16.93
CA GLN A 125 12.35 12.96 17.60
C GLN A 125 11.99 11.68 18.36
N LYS A 126 12.24 10.51 17.76
CA LYS A 126 11.94 9.24 18.40
C LYS A 126 12.81 8.97 19.62
N GLN A 127 14.10 9.28 19.54
CA GLN A 127 15.02 9.18 20.66
C GLN A 127 14.65 10.12 21.81
N ALA A 128 14.23 11.35 21.49
CA ALA A 128 13.78 12.32 22.49
C ALA A 128 12.49 11.88 23.18
N GLU A 129 11.52 11.33 22.43
CA GLU A 129 10.28 10.76 23.00
C GLU A 129 10.57 9.58 23.91
N GLU A 130 11.51 8.70 23.55
CA GLU A 130 11.85 7.51 24.33
C GLU A 130 12.64 7.81 25.61
N ALA A 131 13.43 8.89 25.63
CA ALA A 131 14.22 9.29 26.78
C ALA A 131 13.45 10.11 27.84
N ALA A 132 12.28 10.63 27.47
CA ALA A 132 11.41 11.46 28.33
C ALA A 132 10.51 10.61 29.24
#